data_AF-A0A8J8HQ81-F1
#
_entry.id   AF-A0A8J8HQ81-F1
#
_cell.length_a   1.000
_cell.length_b   1.000
_cell.length_c   1.000
_cell.angle_alpha   90.00
_cell.angle_beta   90.00
_cell.angle_gamma   90.00
#
_symmetry.space_group_name_H-M   'P 1'
#
loop_
_entity.id
_entity.type
_entity.pdbx_description
1 polymer ?
#
loop_
_entity_poly.entity_id
_entity_poly.type
_entity_poly.pdbx_seq_one_letter_code
_entity_poly.pdbx_strand_id
1 'polypeptide(L)'
;MREIPIPPACVPTMESVLVDPVDPGPEAEAHLKICRACSEVRVAYLAQEESPEALAPAGYFERLPERILRKLPARPRLHLRVGPFAWGAAAALLMAVGAGAFWAGRANRTPLVEATLPRTPSEVQEVLPETPFQDPEDAVSQLTALSQQEADAVLRILSDRQAQPPAKK
;
A
#
# COMPACT_ATOMS: atom_id res chain seq x y z
N MET A 1 -23.18 2.45 12.26
CA MET A 1 -22.30 3.58 12.60
C MET A 1 -22.44 3.80 14.10
N ARG A 2 -21.36 3.75 14.88
CA ARG A 2 -21.44 4.04 16.33
C ARG A 2 -21.36 5.55 16.49
N GLU A 3 -22.40 6.15 17.06
CA GLU A 3 -22.39 7.56 17.45
C GLU A 3 -21.41 7.72 18.61
N ILE A 4 -20.35 8.50 18.38
CA ILE A 4 -19.39 8.84 19.43
C ILE A 4 -20.00 10.02 20.20
N PRO A 5 -20.26 9.90 21.51
CA PRO A 5 -20.84 10.99 22.28
C PRO A 5 -19.87 12.18 22.29
N ILE A 6 -20.36 13.34 21.86
CA ILE A 6 -19.59 14.58 21.87
C ILE A 6 -19.54 15.11 23.30
N PRO A 7 -18.36 15.44 23.85
CA PRO A 7 -18.25 16.03 25.18
C PRO A 7 -19.01 17.36 25.24
N PRO A 8 -19.72 17.68 26.34
CA PRO A 8 -20.53 18.91 26.43
C PRO A 8 -19.68 20.18 26.27
N ALA A 9 -18.40 20.13 26.63
CA ALA A 9 -17.47 21.25 26.43
C ALA A 9 -17.13 21.52 24.95
N CYS A 10 -17.27 20.53 24.07
CA CYS A 10 -16.96 20.65 22.64
C CYS A 10 -18.14 21.17 21.83
N VAL A 11 -19.37 21.00 22.31
CA VAL A 11 -20.61 21.40 21.62
C VAL A 11 -20.62 22.88 21.21
N PRO A 12 -20.38 23.86 22.11
CA PRO A 12 -20.44 25.27 21.72
C PRO A 12 -19.34 25.64 20.73
N THR A 13 -18.16 25.03 20.87
CA THR A 13 -17.06 25.22 19.91
C THR A 13 -17.47 24.68 18.55
N MET A 14 -18.14 23.53 18.50
CA MET A 14 -18.55 22.94 17.24
C MET A 14 -19.65 23.73 16.54
N GLU A 15 -20.63 24.23 17.30
CA GLU A 15 -21.65 25.13 16.78
C GLU A 15 -21.02 26.41 16.20
N SER A 16 -20.06 27.02 16.89
CA SER A 16 -19.38 28.22 16.38
C SER A 16 -18.59 27.97 15.09
N VAL A 17 -17.90 26.83 14.98
CA VAL A 17 -17.15 26.43 13.78
C VAL A 17 -18.08 26.16 12.59
N LEU A 18 -19.30 25.66 12.84
CA LEU A 18 -20.29 25.45 11.79
C LEU A 18 -20.92 26.76 11.28
N VAL A 19 -20.98 27.79 12.14
CA VAL A 19 -21.52 29.12 11.78
C VAL A 19 -20.49 29.93 10.99
N ASP A 20 -19.24 29.98 11.48
CA ASP A 20 -18.12 30.61 10.78
C ASP A 20 -16.82 29.82 11.05
N PRO A 21 -16.38 28.98 10.10
CA PRO A 21 -15.18 28.18 10.28
C PRO A 21 -13.89 29.00 10.18
N VAL A 22 -13.94 30.22 9.61
CA VAL A 22 -12.78 31.10 9.44
C VAL A 22 -12.58 31.93 10.69
N ASP A 23 -13.65 32.44 11.29
CA ASP A 23 -13.61 33.17 12.57
C ASP A 23 -14.71 32.70 13.54
N PRO A 24 -14.49 31.59 14.26
CA PRO A 24 -15.47 31.04 15.20
C PRO A 24 -15.59 31.87 16.50
N GLY A 25 -14.84 32.96 16.63
CA GLY A 25 -14.83 33.81 17.82
C GLY A 25 -13.83 33.36 18.91
N PRO A 26 -13.55 34.24 19.88
CA PRO A 26 -12.42 34.10 20.80
C PRO A 26 -12.55 32.93 21.78
N GLU A 27 -13.77 32.60 22.22
CA GLU A 27 -14.03 31.49 23.16
C GLU A 27 -13.80 30.13 22.49
N ALA A 28 -14.27 29.97 21.26
CA ALA A 28 -14.05 28.80 20.44
C ALA A 28 -12.56 28.64 20.10
N GLU A 29 -11.89 29.73 19.71
CA GLU A 29 -10.44 29.70 19.46
C GLU A 29 -9.63 29.25 20.68
N ALA A 30 -9.99 29.71 21.87
CA ALA A 30 -9.33 29.27 23.10
C ALA A 30 -9.50 27.76 23.31
N HIS A 31 -10.70 27.22 23.05
CA HIS A 31 -10.94 25.78 23.13
C HIS A 31 -10.17 24.99 22.07
N LEU A 32 -10.14 25.47 20.82
CA LEU A 32 -9.44 24.82 19.71
C LEU A 32 -7.93 24.69 19.95
N LYS A 33 -7.32 25.62 20.70
CA LYS A 33 -5.90 25.54 21.11
C LYS A 33 -5.63 24.41 22.10
N ILE A 34 -6.64 23.96 22.84
CA ILE A 34 -6.53 22.96 23.90
C ILE A 34 -7.03 21.60 23.42
N CYS A 35 -8.16 21.57 22.70
CA CYS A 35 -8.83 20.37 22.26
C CYS A 35 -8.44 20.02 20.81
N ARG A 36 -7.52 19.07 20.68
CA ARG A 36 -7.04 18.61 19.37
C ARG A 36 -8.17 18.09 18.47
N ALA A 37 -9.14 17.36 19.03
CA ALA A 37 -10.27 16.84 18.26
C ALA A 37 -11.08 17.97 17.59
N CYS A 38 -11.41 19.04 18.32
CA CYS A 38 -12.14 20.18 17.73
C CYS A 38 -11.29 20.91 16.68
N SER A 39 -9.98 21.02 16.89
CA SER A 39 -9.07 21.62 15.90
C SER A 39 -9.00 20.81 14.60
N GLU A 40 -8.98 19.47 14.70
CA GLU A 40 -8.96 18.58 13.55
C GLU A 40 -10.30 18.63 12.79
N VAL A 41 -11.43 18.73 13.50
CA VAL A 41 -12.74 18.88 12.86
C VAL A 41 -12.83 20.21 12.10
N ARG A 42 -12.35 21.32 12.66
CA ARG A 42 -12.31 22.61 11.94
C ARG A 42 -11.49 22.52 10.66
N VAL A 43 -10.31 21.89 10.72
CA VAL A 43 -9.47 21.66 9.52
C VAL A 43 -10.18 20.77 8.51
N ALA A 44 -10.85 19.71 8.97
CA ALA A 44 -11.60 18.82 8.09
C ALA A 44 -12.79 19.52 7.43
N TYR A 45 -13.45 20.45 8.13
CA TYR A 45 -14.53 21.26 7.60
C TYR A 45 -14.02 22.22 6.52
N LEU A 46 -12.96 22.97 6.81
CA LEU A 46 -12.31 23.87 5.84
C LEU A 46 -11.73 23.13 4.63
N ALA A 47 -11.28 21.89 4.81
CA ALA A 47 -10.77 21.06 3.72
C ALA A 47 -11.89 20.48 2.83
N GLN A 48 -13.13 20.42 3.33
CA GLN A 48 -14.31 19.96 2.58
C GLN A 48 -14.96 21.07 1.76
N GLU A 49 -14.66 22.34 2.04
CA GLU A 49 -15.11 23.42 1.17
C GLU A 49 -14.43 23.26 -0.20
N GLU A 50 -15.20 22.70 -1.14
CA GLU A 50 -14.92 22.81 -2.56
C GLU A 50 -14.86 24.31 -2.88
N SER A 51 -13.65 24.83 -3.09
CA SER A 51 -13.51 26.22 -3.51
C SER A 51 -14.30 26.40 -4.80
N PRO A 52 -15.35 27.24 -4.83
CA PRO A 52 -16.06 27.54 -6.08
C PRO A 52 -15.18 28.37 -7.04
N GLU A 53 -13.99 28.78 -6.57
CA GLU A 53 -12.97 29.45 -7.36
C GLU A 53 -12.47 28.52 -8.47
N ALA A 54 -12.37 29.08 -9.68
CA ALA A 54 -11.80 28.40 -10.81
C ALA A 54 -10.41 27.87 -10.42
N LEU A 55 -10.26 26.55 -10.42
CA LEU A 55 -8.97 25.87 -10.24
C LEU A 55 -7.93 26.65 -11.04
N ALA A 56 -6.83 27.05 -10.37
CA ALA A 56 -5.80 27.84 -11.02
C ALA A 56 -5.41 27.15 -12.34
N PRO A 57 -5.39 27.88 -13.47
CA PRO A 57 -5.12 27.27 -14.76
C PRO A 57 -3.78 26.55 -14.72
N ALA A 58 -3.72 25.37 -15.34
CA ALA A 58 -2.48 24.59 -15.43
C ALA A 58 -1.36 25.49 -15.99
N GLY A 59 -0.20 25.52 -15.33
CA GLY A 59 0.90 26.41 -15.72
C GLY A 59 0.97 27.74 -14.96
N TYR A 60 0.01 28.08 -14.09
CA TYR A 60 -0.01 29.34 -13.35
C TYR A 60 1.23 29.50 -12.44
N PHE A 61 1.55 28.46 -11.67
CA PHE A 61 2.67 28.47 -10.72
C PHE A 61 4.04 28.43 -11.41
N GLU A 62 4.10 27.89 -12.63
CA GLU A 62 5.28 27.82 -13.49
C GLU A 62 5.62 29.19 -14.10
N ARG A 63 4.63 30.07 -14.23
CA ARG A 63 4.80 31.44 -14.73
C ARG A 63 5.04 32.47 -13.62
N LEU A 64 4.92 32.06 -12.36
CA LEU A 64 5.14 32.95 -11.23
C LEU A 64 6.65 33.25 -11.08
N PRO A 65 7.04 34.53 -10.96
CA PRO A 65 8.45 34.89 -10.79
C PRO A 65 8.99 34.31 -9.47
N GLU A 66 10.23 33.83 -9.47
CA GLU A 66 10.88 33.21 -8.31
C GLU A 66 10.78 34.04 -7.03
N ARG A 67 10.77 35.38 -7.16
CA ARG A 67 10.63 36.30 -6.03
C ARG A 67 9.32 36.07 -5.24
N ILE A 68 8.25 35.69 -5.92
CA ILE A 68 6.95 35.40 -5.28
C ILE A 68 6.96 33.98 -4.72
N LEU A 69 7.52 33.01 -5.46
CA LEU A 69 7.65 31.63 -4.98
C LEU A 69 8.46 31.53 -3.68
N ARG A 70 9.53 32.35 -3.53
CA ARG A 70 10.33 32.42 -2.29
C ARG A 70 9.59 33.02 -1.09
N LYS A 71 8.47 33.70 -1.30
CA LYS A 71 7.63 34.26 -0.23
C LYS A 71 6.52 33.32 0.21
N LEU A 72 6.23 32.28 -0.56
CA LEU A 72 5.27 31.26 -0.15
C LEU A 72 5.85 30.52 1.06
N PRO A 73 5.05 30.25 2.10
CA PRO A 73 5.50 29.47 3.24
C PRO A 73 5.80 28.06 2.74
N ALA A 74 7.09 27.77 2.52
CA ALA A 74 7.51 26.42 2.16
C ALA A 74 7.15 25.52 3.34
N ARG A 75 6.30 24.51 3.09
CA ARG A 75 6.01 23.48 4.08
C ARG A 75 7.35 22.93 4.57
N PRO A 76 7.67 23.01 5.87
CA PRO A 76 8.93 22.46 6.35
C PRO A 76 8.90 20.97 5.97
N ARG A 77 9.85 20.56 5.14
CA ARG A 77 10.06 19.14 4.87
C ARG A 77 10.40 18.56 6.23
N LEU A 78 9.49 17.76 6.78
CA LEU A 78 9.73 16.92 7.94
C LEU A 78 10.79 15.92 7.53
N HIS A 79 12.05 16.35 7.60
CA HIS A 79 13.17 15.45 7.63
C HIS A 79 13.03 14.72 8.97
N LEU A 80 12.32 13.59 8.97
CA LEU A 80 12.36 12.67 10.10
C LEU A 80 13.81 12.25 10.24
N ARG A 81 14.52 12.92 11.16
CA ARG A 81 15.85 12.54 11.59
C ARG A 81 15.67 11.28 12.41
N VAL A 82 15.61 10.13 11.75
CA VAL A 82 15.63 8.83 12.41
C VAL A 82 17.00 8.68 13.06
N GLY A 83 17.02 8.87 14.38
CA GLY A 83 18.23 8.73 15.18
C GLY A 83 18.75 7.28 15.20
N PRO A 84 19.99 7.06 15.64
CA PRO A 84 20.60 5.73 15.66
C PRO A 84 19.80 4.72 16.51
N PHE A 85 19.08 5.18 17.53
CA PHE A 85 18.19 4.34 18.33
C PHE A 85 16.97 3.81 17.57
N ALA A 86 16.43 4.59 16.61
CA ALA A 86 15.32 4.13 15.78
C ALA A 86 15.76 3.00 14.83
N TRP A 87 16.97 3.09 14.31
CA TRP A 87 17.61 2.01 13.54
C TRP A 87 17.87 0.78 14.40
N GLY A 88 18.35 0.97 15.64
CA GLY A 88 18.52 -0.12 16.60
C GLY A 88 17.20 -0.83 16.92
N ALA A 89 16.11 -0.09 17.14
CA ALA A 89 14.79 -0.65 17.38
C ALA A 89 14.25 -1.44 16.17
N ALA A 90 14.43 -0.90 14.95
CA ALA A 90 14.04 -1.59 13.72
C ALA A 90 14.82 -2.91 13.54
N ALA A 91 16.13 -2.90 13.75
CA ALA A 91 16.96 -4.10 13.66
C ALA A 91 16.57 -5.15 14.70
N ALA A 92 16.29 -4.74 15.94
CA ALA A 92 15.86 -5.65 17.01
C ALA A 92 14.51 -6.32 16.67
N LEU A 93 13.55 -5.57 16.12
CA LEU A 93 12.26 -6.11 15.69
C LEU A 93 12.43 -7.13 14.55
N LEU A 94 13.27 -6.83 13.55
CA LEU A 94 13.55 -7.77 12.46
C LEU A 94 14.18 -9.07 12.96
N MET A 95 15.14 -8.96 13.89
CA MET A 95 15.77 -10.14 14.49
C MET A 95 14.79 -10.95 15.35
N ALA A 96 13.91 -10.28 16.11
CA ALA A 96 12.91 -10.94 16.93
C ALA A 96 11.89 -11.71 16.07
N VAL A 97 11.41 -11.11 14.98
CA VAL A 97 10.48 -11.76 14.04
C VAL A 97 11.17 -12.93 13.33
N GLY A 98 12.40 -12.74 12.84
CA GLY A 98 13.16 -13.80 12.17
C GLY A 98 13.45 -15.00 13.09
N ALA A 99 13.88 -14.72 14.33
CA ALA A 99 14.10 -15.76 15.33
C ALA A 99 12.79 -16.47 15.70
N GLY A 100 11.70 -15.72 15.90
CA GLY A 100 10.39 -16.29 16.20
C GLY A 100 9.89 -17.23 15.10
N ALA A 101 9.97 -16.80 13.82
CA ALA A 101 9.59 -17.63 12.68
C ALA A 101 10.46 -18.89 12.56
N PHE A 102 11.77 -18.77 12.80
CA PHE A 102 12.69 -19.92 12.77
C PHE A 102 12.36 -20.96 13.86
N TRP A 103 12.09 -20.51 15.08
CA TRP A 103 11.72 -21.39 16.18
C TRP A 103 10.33 -22.01 15.98
N ALA A 104 9.35 -21.23 15.50
CA ALA A 104 8.03 -21.75 15.16
C ALA A 104 8.10 -22.81 14.06
N GLY A 105 8.90 -22.59 13.01
CA GLY A 105 9.11 -23.57 11.94
C GLY A 105 9.79 -24.86 12.42
N ARG A 106 10.61 -24.80 13.48
CA ARG A 106 11.19 -26.00 14.10
C ARG A 106 10.22 -26.73 15.02
N ALA A 107 9.42 -25.99 15.79
CA ALA A 107 8.40 -26.57 16.66
C ALA A 107 7.31 -27.28 15.83
N ASN A 108 7.02 -26.77 14.64
CA ASN A 108 6.01 -27.32 13.74
C ASN A 108 6.57 -28.29 12.69
N ARG A 109 7.78 -28.83 12.89
CA ARG A 109 8.25 -29.97 12.10
C ARG A 109 7.37 -31.17 12.43
N THR A 110 6.43 -31.48 11.55
CA THR A 110 5.77 -32.77 11.54
C THR A 110 6.86 -33.86 11.53
N PRO A 111 6.70 -34.95 12.32
CA PRO A 111 7.68 -36.01 12.33
C PRO A 111 7.87 -36.50 10.91
N LEU A 112 9.14 -36.76 10.56
CA LEU A 112 9.58 -37.35 9.30
C LEU A 112 8.57 -38.43 8.90
N VAL A 113 7.74 -38.16 7.89
CA VAL A 113 7.00 -39.23 7.23
C VAL A 113 8.11 -40.08 6.64
N GLU A 114 8.33 -41.27 7.21
CA GLU A 114 9.09 -42.31 6.54
C GLU A 114 8.38 -42.49 5.20
N ALA A 115 8.97 -41.94 4.14
CA ALA A 115 8.54 -42.22 2.79
C ALA A 115 8.75 -43.72 2.61
N THR A 116 7.71 -44.52 2.85
CA THR A 116 7.64 -45.90 2.41
C THR A 116 7.72 -45.84 0.90
N LEU A 117 8.94 -45.93 0.37
CA LEU A 117 9.22 -46.14 -1.04
C LEU A 117 8.48 -47.42 -1.46
N PRO A 118 7.49 -47.35 -2.36
CA PRO A 118 6.92 -48.56 -2.93
C PRO A 118 8.03 -49.27 -3.70
N ARG A 119 8.29 -50.52 -3.34
CA ARG A 119 9.40 -51.34 -3.87
C ARG A 119 9.17 -51.85 -5.30
N THR A 120 8.21 -51.28 -6.04
CA THR A 120 7.79 -51.76 -7.36
C THR A 120 7.48 -50.59 -8.30
N PRO A 121 8.11 -50.52 -9.49
CA PRO A 121 8.07 -49.35 -10.37
C PRO A 121 6.84 -49.31 -11.30
N SER A 122 5.67 -49.80 -10.88
CA SER A 122 4.53 -49.97 -11.79
C SER A 122 3.22 -49.29 -11.38
N GLU A 123 3.18 -48.53 -10.28
CA GLU A 123 1.97 -47.80 -9.88
C GLU A 123 2.33 -46.49 -9.17
N VAL A 124 2.96 -45.58 -9.92
CA VAL A 124 2.87 -44.15 -9.62
C VAL A 124 1.81 -43.62 -10.55
N GLN A 125 0.54 -43.73 -10.14
CA GLN A 125 -0.52 -42.93 -10.73
C GLN A 125 -0.30 -41.52 -10.17
N GLU A 126 0.33 -40.65 -10.97
CA GLU A 126 0.34 -39.20 -10.73
C GLU A 126 -1.12 -38.74 -10.68
N VAL A 127 -1.69 -38.71 -9.48
CA VAL A 127 -2.90 -37.94 -9.23
C VAL A 127 -2.45 -36.49 -9.19
N LEU A 128 -2.39 -35.88 -10.38
CA LEU A 128 -2.33 -34.43 -10.54
C LEU A 128 -3.61 -33.87 -9.88
N PRO A 129 -3.53 -33.06 -8.82
CA PRO A 129 -4.67 -32.23 -8.47
C PRO A 129 -4.84 -31.23 -9.62
N GLU A 130 -5.90 -31.37 -10.42
CA GLU A 130 -6.36 -30.32 -11.33
C GLU A 130 -6.67 -29.07 -10.49
N THR A 131 -5.69 -28.19 -10.37
CA THR A 131 -5.91 -26.83 -9.88
C THR A 131 -6.20 -25.97 -11.13
N PRO A 132 -7.35 -25.25 -11.19
CA PRO A 132 -7.79 -24.57 -12.40
C PRO A 132 -7.08 -23.23 -12.66
N PHE A 133 -6.03 -22.92 -11.89
CA PHE A 133 -5.28 -21.69 -12.00
C PHE A 133 -3.84 -22.04 -12.37
N GLN A 134 -3.54 -21.96 -13.67
CA GLN A 134 -2.16 -21.98 -14.15
C GLN A 134 -1.47 -20.72 -13.62
N ASP A 135 -0.57 -20.89 -12.65
CA ASP A 135 0.28 -19.80 -12.21
C ASP A 135 1.20 -19.40 -13.37
N PRO A 136 1.27 -18.10 -13.75
CA PRO A 136 2.11 -17.66 -14.86
C PRO A 136 3.60 -17.91 -14.61
N GLU A 137 4.01 -18.12 -13.35
CA GLU A 137 5.38 -18.43 -12.97
C GLU A 137 5.76 -19.90 -13.29
N ASP A 138 4.81 -20.83 -13.29
CA ASP A 138 5.04 -22.23 -13.69
C ASP A 138 5.25 -22.36 -15.20
N ALA A 139 4.54 -21.56 -16.01
CA ALA A 139 4.72 -21.52 -17.45
C ALA A 139 6.13 -21.03 -17.84
N VAL A 140 6.68 -20.07 -17.09
CA VAL A 140 8.06 -19.59 -17.31
C VAL A 140 9.07 -20.63 -16.84
N SER A 141 8.79 -21.31 -15.72
CA SER A 141 9.65 -22.37 -15.18
C SER A 141 9.80 -23.56 -16.13
N GLN A 142 8.72 -23.92 -16.84
CA GLN A 142 8.74 -24.95 -17.88
C GLN A 142 9.59 -24.57 -19.09
N LEU A 143 9.66 -23.28 -19.47
CA LEU A 143 10.51 -22.82 -20.57
C LEU A 143 12.01 -22.92 -20.22
N THR A 144 12.38 -22.72 -18.96
CA THR A 144 13.77 -22.91 -18.48
C THR A 144 14.21 -24.38 -18.41
N ALA A 145 13.27 -25.33 -18.42
CA ALA A 145 13.56 -26.76 -18.42
C ALA A 145 13.74 -27.35 -19.84
N LEU A 146 13.44 -26.56 -20.89
CA LEU A 146 13.59 -27.00 -22.29
C LEU A 146 15.06 -27.05 -22.70
N SER A 147 15.41 -28.04 -23.52
CA SER A 147 16.70 -28.04 -24.20
C SER A 147 16.76 -26.89 -25.22
N GLN A 148 17.96 -26.40 -25.55
CA GLN A 148 18.13 -25.26 -26.48
C GLN A 148 17.42 -25.48 -27.83
N GLN A 149 17.37 -26.73 -28.32
CA GLN A 149 16.73 -27.07 -29.59
C GLN A 149 15.20 -26.99 -29.51
N GLU A 150 14.61 -27.32 -28.36
CA GLU A 150 13.16 -27.26 -28.14
C GLU A 150 12.69 -25.83 -27.92
N ALA A 151 13.49 -25.02 -27.21
CA ALA A 151 13.20 -23.59 -27.02
C ALA A 151 13.16 -22.84 -28.38
N ASP A 152 14.11 -23.11 -29.27
CA ASP A 152 14.13 -22.51 -30.62
C ASP A 152 12.93 -22.94 -31.48
N ALA A 153 12.48 -24.19 -31.34
CA ALA A 153 11.30 -24.69 -32.03
C ALA A 153 10.01 -24.00 -31.54
N VAL A 154 9.88 -23.82 -30.21
CA VAL A 154 8.74 -23.12 -29.60
C VAL A 154 8.71 -21.65 -30.02
N LEU A 155 9.86 -20.98 -30.03
CA LEU A 155 9.96 -19.58 -30.46
C LEU A 155 9.52 -19.39 -31.92
N ARG A 156 9.87 -20.31 -32.83
CA ARG A 156 9.38 -20.28 -34.22
C ARG A 156 7.87 -20.43 -34.32
N ILE A 157 7.29 -21.36 -33.55
CA ILE A 157 5.83 -21.58 -33.55
C ILE A 157 5.10 -20.34 -33.02
N LEU A 158 5.64 -19.68 -32.00
CA LEU A 158 5.06 -18.45 -31.45
C LEU A 158 5.18 -17.28 -32.43
N SER A 159 6.31 -17.13 -33.13
CA SER A 159 6.44 -16.09 -34.17
C SER A 159 5.47 -16.31 -35.32
N ASP A 160 5.24 -17.55 -35.72
CA ASP A 160 4.30 -17.90 -36.78
C ASP A 160 2.84 -17.61 -36.36
N ARG A 161 2.50 -17.84 -35.09
CA ARG A 161 1.18 -17.49 -34.54
C ARG A 161 0.98 -15.99 -34.37
N GLN A 162 1.99 -15.24 -33.97
CA GLN A 162 1.91 -13.77 -33.87
C GLN A 162 1.75 -13.10 -35.25
N ALA A 163 2.30 -13.72 -36.30
CA ALA A 163 2.14 -13.26 -37.67
C ALA A 163 0.73 -13.54 -38.25
N GLN A 164 -0.10 -14.32 -37.56
CA GLN A 164 -1.45 -14.66 -37.99
C GLN A 164 -2.47 -13.70 -37.37
N PRO A 165 -3.09 -12.78 -38.15
CA PRO A 165 -4.08 -11.85 -37.60
C PRO A 165 -5.33 -12.62 -37.14
N PRO A 166 -6.05 -12.12 -36.10
CA PRO A 166 -7.20 -12.84 -35.56
C PRO A 166 -8.27 -13.01 -36.64
N ALA A 167 -8.69 -14.26 -36.84
CA ALA A 167 -9.77 -14.60 -37.76
C ALA A 167 -11.04 -13.83 -37.36
N LYS A 168 -11.50 -12.95 -38.25
CA LYS A 168 -12.78 -12.23 -38.10
C LYS A 168 -13.90 -13.27 -38.04
N LYS A 169 -14.59 -13.35 -36.90
CA LYS A 169 -15.94 -13.91 -36.82
C LYS A 169 -16.95 -12.90 -37.34
#